data_AF-A0A5D9CFZ3-F1
#
_entry.id   AF-A0A5D9CFZ3-F1
#
_cell.length_a   1.000
_cell.length_b   1.000
_cell.length_c   1.000
_cell.angle_alpha   90.00
_cell.angle_beta   90.00
_cell.angle_gamma   90.00
#
_symmetry.space_group_name_H-M   'P 1'
#
loop_
_entity.id
_entity.type
_entity.pdbx_description
1 polymer ?
#
loop_
_entity_poly.entity_id
_entity_poly.type
_entity_poly.pdbx_seq_one_letter_code
_entity_poly.pdbx_strand_id
1 'polypeptide(L)' 'AGMIAPDETTFEFLKGRERAPSGQAWDEAVAAWRELATDADATFDAEVIVDASSLSPFVTWGTNPGQGLPLSASVPDPQD' A
#
# COMPACT_ATOMS: atom_id res chain seq x y z
N ALA A 1 8.24 6.85 6.45
CA ALA A 1 6.99 6.18 6.85
C ALA A 1 6.03 6.22 5.66
N GLY A 2 5.23 5.18 5.43
CA GLY A 2 4.19 5.17 4.41
C GLY A 2 2.82 5.28 5.08
N MET A 3 1.97 6.17 4.58
CA MET A 3 0.59 6.32 5.05
C MET A 3 -0.35 6.01 3.89
N ILE A 4 -1.46 5.34 4.20
CA ILE A 4 -2.52 5.00 3.25
C ILE A 4 -3.81 5.59 3.83
N ALA A 5 -4.54 6.35 3.01
CA ALA A 5 -5.82 6.90 3.40
C ALA A 5 -6.79 5.74 3.74
N PRO A 6 -7.50 5.78 4.87
CA PRO A 6 -8.43 4.72 5.23
C PRO A 6 -9.58 4.60 4.22
N ASP A 7 -9.87 3.38 3.81
CA ASP A 7 -10.95 3.04 2.90
C ASP A 7 -11.84 1.91 3.44
N GLU A 8 -12.78 1.44 2.62
CA GLU A 8 -13.69 0.37 3.03
C GLU A 8 -12.94 -0.92 3.38
N THR A 9 -11.87 -1.26 2.64
CA THR A 9 -11.04 -2.44 2.96
C THR A 9 -10.42 -2.30 4.34
N THR A 10 -9.97 -1.09 4.70
CA THR A 10 -9.43 -0.79 6.02
C THR A 10 -10.50 -0.91 7.11
N PHE A 11 -11.70 -0.38 6.88
CA PHE A 11 -12.80 -0.46 7.85
C PHE A 11 -13.30 -1.89 8.05
N GLU A 12 -13.48 -2.65 6.97
CA GLU A 12 -13.85 -4.06 7.03
C GLU A 12 -12.82 -4.89 7.79
N PHE A 13 -11.53 -4.64 7.52
CA PHE A 13 -10.44 -5.31 8.23
C PHE A 13 -10.50 -5.05 9.74
N LEU A 14 -10.86 -3.84 10.18
CA LEU A 14 -10.90 -3.47 11.59
C LEU A 14 -12.19 -3.89 12.31
N LYS A 15 -13.32 -3.96 11.61
CA LYS A 15 -14.64 -4.15 12.21
C LYS A 15 -14.72 -5.41 13.06
N GLY A 16 -15.16 -5.26 14.31
CA GLY A 16 -15.37 -6.38 15.25
C GLY A 16 -14.10 -6.96 15.88
N ARG A 17 -12.93 -6.36 15.67
CA ARG A 17 -11.70 -6.76 16.38
C ARG A 17 -11.71 -6.31 17.82
N GLU A 18 -11.02 -7.05 18.69
CA GLU A 18 -10.98 -6.84 20.14
C GLU A 18 -10.64 -5.39 20.55
N ARG A 19 -9.80 -4.70 19.77
CA ARG A 19 -9.34 -3.33 20.05
C ARG A 19 -9.98 -2.28 19.15
N ALA A 20 -10.91 -2.68 18.27
CA ALA A 20 -11.68 -1.74 17.48
C ALA A 20 -12.85 -1.20 18.30
N PRO A 21 -13.27 0.05 18.07
CA PRO A 21 -14.51 0.57 18.64
C PRO A 21 -15.70 -0.29 18.16
N SER A 22 -16.81 -0.22 18.89
CA SER A 22 -18.02 -1.01 18.59
C SER A 22 -19.29 -0.18 18.78
N GLY A 23 -20.39 -0.64 18.19
CA GLY A 23 -21.68 0.06 18.25
C GLY A 23 -21.58 1.49 17.72
N GLN A 24 -22.18 2.45 18.42
CA GLN A 24 -22.16 3.85 18.02
C GLN A 24 -20.72 4.43 17.92
N ALA A 25 -19.82 4.02 18.80
CA ALA A 25 -18.42 4.47 18.74
C ALA A 25 -17.70 3.98 17.48
N TRP A 26 -18.13 2.86 16.90
CA TRP A 26 -17.63 2.41 15.60
C TRP A 26 -18.08 3.35 14.48
N ASP A 27 -19.36 3.70 14.45
CA ASP A 27 -19.91 4.58 13.42
C ASP A 27 -19.27 5.98 13.47
N GLU A 28 -19.07 6.52 14.68
CA GLU A 28 -18.35 7.79 14.91
C GLU A 28 -16.89 7.72 14.48
N ALA A 29 -16.20 6.62 14.80
CA ALA A 29 -14.80 6.43 14.40
C ALA A 29 -14.67 6.33 12.88
N VAL A 30 -15.51 5.55 12.21
CA VAL A 30 -15.51 5.44 10.74
C VAL A 30 -15.81 6.79 10.09
N ALA A 31 -16.75 7.58 10.63
CA ALA A 31 -17.02 8.92 10.13
C ALA A 31 -15.77 9.81 10.22
N ALA A 32 -15.10 9.83 11.38
CA ALA A 32 -13.87 10.61 11.56
C ALA A 32 -12.71 10.10 10.69
N TRP A 33 -12.55 8.78 10.53
CA TRP A 33 -11.46 8.22 9.73
C TRP A 33 -11.61 8.49 8.23
N ARG A 34 -12.84 8.65 7.73
CA ARG A 34 -13.09 9.05 6.33
C ARG A 34 -12.58 10.46 6.03
N GLU A 35 -12.37 11.30 7.04
CA GLU A 35 -11.80 12.64 6.90
C GLU A 35 -10.25 12.62 6.87
N LEU A 36 -9.61 11.47 7.09
CA LEU A 36 -8.15 11.35 7.11
C LEU A 36 -7.53 11.14 5.72
N ALA A 37 -8.21 11.58 4.66
CA ALA A 37 -7.68 11.61 3.31
C ALA A 37 -6.91 12.91 3.06
N THR A 38 -5.97 12.88 2.11
CA THR A 38 -5.29 14.09 1.64
C THR A 38 -6.28 15.04 0.98
N ASP A 39 -6.12 16.34 1.23
CA ASP A 39 -6.90 17.40 0.57
C ASP A 39 -6.70 17.40 -0.95
N ALA A 40 -7.74 17.76 -1.70
CA ALA A 40 -7.72 17.70 -3.17
C ALA A 40 -6.73 18.69 -3.82
N ASP A 41 -6.33 19.74 -3.11
CA ASP A 41 -5.40 20.78 -3.53
C ASP A 41 -4.02 20.67 -2.85
N ALA A 42 -3.75 19.55 -2.17
CA ALA A 42 -2.46 19.30 -1.57
C ALA A 42 -1.35 19.22 -2.63
N THR A 43 -0.22 19.86 -2.34
CA THR A 43 0.98 19.82 -3.18
C THR A 43 2.07 18.99 -2.52
N PHE A 44 2.71 18.10 -3.27
CA PHE A 44 3.84 17.31 -2.80
C PHE A 44 5.16 17.79 -3.40
N ASP A 45 6.27 17.66 -2.66
CA ASP A 45 7.61 17.94 -3.18
C ASP A 45 7.97 17.06 -4.39
N ALA A 46 7.41 15.85 -4.43
CA ALA A 46 7.55 14.90 -5.54
C ALA A 46 6.31 14.01 -5.65
N GLU A 47 5.89 13.75 -6.88
CA GLU A 47 4.81 12.82 -7.21
C GLU A 47 5.34 11.73 -8.15
N VAL A 48 4.98 10.48 -7.85
CA VAL A 48 5.36 9.32 -8.67
C VAL A 48 4.09 8.53 -8.99
N ILE A 49 3.79 8.40 -10.29
CA ILE A 49 2.66 7.63 -10.79
C ILE A 49 3.17 6.23 -11.15
N VAL A 50 2.57 5.21 -10.53
CA VAL A 50 2.91 3.80 -10.80
C VAL A 50 1.68 3.11 -11.36
N ASP A 51 1.77 2.62 -12.60
CA ASP A 51 0.72 1.80 -13.20
C ASP A 51 0.81 0.36 -12.69
N ALA A 52 -0.07 0.02 -11.75
CA ALA A 52 -0.12 -1.31 -11.16
C ALA A 52 -0.43 -2.42 -12.18
N SER A 53 -1.08 -2.11 -13.30
CA SER A 53 -1.39 -3.10 -14.34
C SER A 53 -0.15 -3.58 -15.11
N SER A 54 0.93 -2.80 -15.07
CA SER A 54 2.22 -3.15 -15.67
C SER A 54 3.08 -4.07 -14.80
N LEU A 55 2.68 -4.32 -13.54
CA LEU A 55 3.46 -5.13 -12.60
C LEU A 55 3.39 -6.61 -12.97
N SER A 56 4.56 -7.25 -13.01
CA SER A 56 4.71 -8.70 -13.04
C SER A 56 5.13 -9.21 -11.67
N PRO A 57 5.10 -10.53 -11.41
CA PRO A 57 5.77 -11.10 -10.25
C PRO A 57 7.30 -10.85 -10.28
N PHE A 58 7.89 -10.59 -9.11
CA PHE A 58 9.34 -10.39 -8.93
C PHE A 58 9.90 -11.40 -7.94
N VAL A 59 11.20 -11.66 -8.05
CA VAL A 59 12.00 -12.33 -7.02
C VAL A 59 13.08 -11.36 -6.54
N THR A 60 13.36 -11.39 -5.23
CA THR A 60 14.47 -10.67 -4.60
C THR A 60 15.46 -11.68 -4.02
N TRP A 61 16.76 -11.40 -4.11
CA TRP A 61 17.82 -12.25 -3.56
C TRP A 61 18.96 -11.39 -2.99
N GLY A 62 20.00 -12.05 -2.48
CA GLY A 62 21.21 -11.36 -1.99
C GLY A 62 21.01 -10.73 -0.62
N THR A 63 21.73 -9.64 -0.37
CA THR A 63 21.82 -8.99 0.94
C THR A 63 21.25 -7.57 0.96
N ASN A 64 20.75 -7.08 -0.19
CA ASN A 64 20.09 -5.79 -0.31
C ASN A 64 18.67 -5.95 -0.89
N PRO A 65 17.62 -5.42 -0.24
CA PRO A 65 16.24 -5.48 -0.74
C PRO A 65 16.02 -4.95 -2.17
N GLY A 66 16.90 -4.05 -2.67
CA GLY A 66 16.86 -3.54 -4.04
C GLY A 66 17.34 -4.54 -5.11
N GLN A 67 17.89 -5.69 -4.71
CA GLN A 67 18.32 -6.74 -5.62
C GLN A 67 17.12 -7.63 -5.98
N GLY A 68 16.36 -7.22 -7.00
CA GLY A 68 15.24 -7.99 -7.53
C GLY A 68 15.08 -7.84 -9.04
N LEU A 69 14.48 -8.86 -9.66
CA LEU A 69 14.16 -8.90 -11.10
C LEU A 69 12.76 -9.52 -11.30
N PRO A 70 12.07 -9.18 -12.41
CA PRO A 70 10.87 -9.88 -12.84
C PRO A 70 11.14 -11.38 -13.00
N LEU A 71 10.16 -12.22 -12.67
CA LEU A 71 10.26 -13.66 -12.95
C LEU A 71 10.38 -13.97 -14.45
N SER A 72 9.95 -13.06 -15.32
CA SER A 72 10.06 -13.17 -16.78
C SER A 72 11.42 -12.75 -17.34
N ALA A 73 12.35 -12.27 -16.51
CA ALA A 73 13.68 -11.87 -16.96
C ALA A 73 14.54 -13.09 -17.32
N SER A 74 15.46 -12.91 -18.27
CA SER A 74 16.43 -13.94 -18.63
C SER A 74 17.61 -13.96 -17.66
N VAL A 75 18.07 -15.16 -17.30
CA VAL A 75 19.34 -15.34 -16.59
C VAL A 75 20.47 -15.18 -17.63
N PRO A 76 21.45 -14.30 -17.41
CA PRO A 76 22.61 -14.18 -18.30
C PRO A 76 23.40 -15.49 -18.37
N ASP A 77 23.97 -15.82 -19.54
CA ASP A 77 24.91 -16.93 -19.64
C ASP A 77 26.21 -16.54 -18.89
N PRO A 78 26.77 -17.41 -18.04
CA PRO A 78 28.05 -17.13 -17.39
C PRO A 78 29.23 -16.83 -18.33
N GLN A 79 29.11 -17.12 -19.63
CA GLN A 79 30.15 -16.91 -20.64
C GLN A 79 29.96 -15.64 -21.48
N ASP A 80 28.84 -14.93 -21.36
CA ASP A 80 28.60 -13.61 -21.97
C ASP A 80 29.24 -12.47 -21.16
#